data_AF-A0A819F5R3-F1
#
_entry.id   AF-A0A819F5R3-F1
#
_cell.length_a   1.000
_cell.length_b   1.000
_cell.length_c   1.000
_cell.angle_alpha   90.00
_cell.angle_beta   90.00
_cell.angle_gamma   90.00
#
_symmetry.space_group_name_H-M   'P 1'
#
loop_
_entity.id
_entity.type
_entity.pdbx_description
1 polymer ?
#
loop_
_entity_poly.entity_id
_entity_poly.type
_entity_poly.pdbx_seq_one_letter_code
_entity_poly.pdbx_strand_id
1 'polypeptide(L)'
;MDSMHFMHWIRQTYSKLRKEFGNAPSITIIIDNASWHREGTDDTKPSRRSWRKQMIANWLDDHHILYDNDISKAELLELAYENLPRKKYKVDEEAKMYRINILRLPMGHCTLNPIELAWANMKTYKRDRNTKFTLTEVTKLAQEWINNLDAREAISYVNHVKQYEKAFKKADIYVEEIEEELNDDYDEDNYSAYSADTDDE
;
A
#
# COMPACT_ATOMS: atom_id res chain seq x y z
N MET A 1 7.16 3.69 16.30
CA MET A 1 8.07 3.88 15.16
C MET A 1 7.53 5.02 14.32
N ASP A 2 8.38 5.94 13.86
CA ASP A 2 8.00 7.01 12.93
C ASP A 2 8.63 6.77 11.55
N SER A 3 8.32 7.63 10.59
CA SER A 3 8.83 7.49 9.22
C SER A 3 10.35 7.59 9.13
N MET A 4 10.98 8.45 9.92
CA MET A 4 12.44 8.62 9.90
C MET A 4 13.14 7.35 10.39
N HIS A 5 12.70 6.80 11.51
CA HIS A 5 13.24 5.56 12.07
C HIS A 5 12.98 4.38 11.13
N PHE A 6 11.79 4.31 10.53
CA PHE A 6 11.47 3.28 9.54
C PHE A 6 12.39 3.35 8.32
N MET A 7 12.57 4.55 7.76
CA MET A 7 13.45 4.75 6.60
C MET A 7 14.92 4.44 6.92
N HIS A 8 15.38 4.73 8.14
CA HIS A 8 16.72 4.31 8.57
C HIS A 8 16.85 2.78 8.64
N TRP A 9 15.90 2.12 9.31
CA TRP A 9 15.89 0.66 9.46
C TRP A 9 15.76 -0.08 8.12
N ILE A 10 14.88 0.37 7.23
CA ILE A 10 14.62 -0.31 5.97
C ILE A 10 15.82 -0.19 5.01
N ARG A 11 16.54 0.94 5.02
CA ARG A 11 17.79 1.09 4.25
C ARG A 11 18.87 0.10 4.69
N GLN A 12 19.03 -0.08 6.00
CA GLN A 12 19.94 -1.10 6.55
C GLN A 12 19.52 -2.51 6.11
N THR A 13 18.22 -2.78 6.15
CA THR A 13 17.64 -4.05 5.68
C THR A 13 17.92 -4.29 4.20
N TYR A 14 17.72 -3.29 3.33
CA TYR A 14 18.03 -3.40 1.90
C TYR A 14 19.50 -3.73 1.64
N SER A 15 20.41 -3.01 2.31
CA SER A 15 21.85 -3.24 2.21
C SER A 15 22.23 -4.66 2.65
N LYS A 16 21.68 -5.12 3.78
CA LYS A 16 21.89 -6.47 4.29
C LYS A 16 21.39 -7.53 3.33
N LEU A 17 20.16 -7.40 2.83
CA LEU A 17 19.58 -8.31 1.85
C LEU A 17 20.39 -8.38 0.57
N ARG A 18 20.94 -7.25 0.10
CA ARG A 18 21.82 -7.25 -1.08
C ARG A 18 23.17 -7.87 -0.84
N LYS A 19 23.72 -7.72 0.35
CA LYS A 19 24.96 -8.41 0.73
C LYS A 19 24.75 -9.93 0.79
N GLU A 20 23.63 -10.38 1.33
CA GLU A 20 23.34 -11.82 1.52
C GLU A 20 22.83 -12.50 0.24
N PHE A 21 21.99 -11.81 -0.55
CA PHE A 21 21.30 -12.35 -1.71
C PHE A 21 21.64 -11.61 -3.01
N GLY A 22 22.86 -11.06 -3.13
CA GLY A 22 23.28 -10.21 -4.25
C GLY A 22 23.16 -10.83 -5.64
N ASN A 23 23.22 -12.17 -5.72
CA ASN A 23 23.05 -12.92 -6.97
C ASN A 23 21.58 -13.11 -7.38
N ALA A 24 20.62 -12.81 -6.50
CA ALA A 24 19.21 -12.93 -6.83
C ALA A 24 18.79 -11.85 -7.84
N PRO A 25 18.13 -12.23 -8.95
CA PRO A 25 17.76 -11.29 -10.02
C PRO A 25 16.83 -10.18 -9.51
N SER A 26 15.95 -10.52 -8.56
CA SER A 26 15.08 -9.57 -7.87
C SER A 26 14.80 -10.05 -6.45
N ILE A 27 14.72 -9.12 -5.51
CA ILE A 27 14.25 -9.37 -4.14
C ILE A 27 12.95 -8.59 -3.99
N THR A 28 11.91 -9.24 -3.50
CA THR A 28 10.61 -8.59 -3.25
C THR A 28 10.34 -8.59 -1.75
N ILE A 29 9.98 -7.42 -1.21
CA ILE A 29 9.58 -7.25 0.18
C ILE A 29 8.08 -6.94 0.21
N ILE A 30 7.35 -7.71 1.00
CA ILE A 30 5.92 -7.53 1.22
C ILE A 30 5.74 -6.61 2.42
N ILE A 31 4.97 -5.54 2.27
CA ILE A 31 4.64 -4.61 3.36
C ILE A 31 3.14 -4.34 3.45
N ASP A 32 2.69 -4.07 4.67
CA ASP A 32 1.33 -3.61 4.92
C ASP A 32 1.14 -2.12 4.58
N ASN A 33 -0.04 -1.59 4.88
CA ASN A 33 -0.39 -0.19 4.65
C ASN A 33 -0.19 0.69 5.90
N ALA A 34 0.83 0.46 6.73
CA ALA A 34 1.15 1.41 7.79
C ALA A 34 1.39 2.83 7.24
N SER A 35 1.11 3.86 8.05
CA SER A 35 1.19 5.27 7.58
C SER A 35 2.59 5.66 7.11
N TRP A 36 3.63 5.19 7.80
CA TRP A 36 5.04 5.42 7.43
C TRP A 36 5.45 4.68 6.15
N HIS A 37 4.81 3.55 5.80
CA HIS A 37 5.02 2.92 4.48
C HIS A 37 4.43 3.76 3.34
N ARG A 38 3.47 4.63 3.63
CA ARG A 38 2.71 5.42 2.65
C ARG A 38 3.17 6.87 2.55
N GLU A 39 4.35 7.19 3.10
CA GLU A 39 4.90 8.53 2.95
C GLU A 39 5.29 8.78 1.49
N GLY A 40 4.65 9.79 0.88
CA GLY A 40 4.96 10.20 -0.49
C GLY A 40 6.36 10.78 -0.62
N THR A 41 6.91 10.82 -1.84
CA THR A 41 8.05 11.70 -2.13
C THR A 41 7.61 13.15 -2.13
N ASP A 42 8.56 14.07 -2.02
CA ASP A 42 8.21 15.50 -1.97
C ASP A 42 7.62 15.98 -3.32
N ASP A 43 8.04 15.39 -4.44
CA ASP A 43 7.48 15.63 -5.77
C ASP A 43 6.01 15.23 -5.89
N THR A 44 5.59 14.11 -5.30
CA THR A 44 4.23 13.57 -5.47
C THR A 44 3.31 13.81 -4.28
N LYS A 45 3.74 14.63 -3.31
CA LYS A 45 2.89 15.04 -2.20
C LYS A 45 1.99 16.18 -2.67
N PRO A 46 0.68 16.13 -2.41
CA PRO A 46 -0.17 17.27 -2.68
C PRO A 46 0.28 18.48 -1.87
N SER A 47 0.24 19.64 -2.52
CA SER A 47 0.30 20.93 -1.83
C SER A 47 -0.77 20.94 -0.73
N ARG A 48 -0.35 21.07 0.54
CA ARG A 48 -1.29 21.06 1.66
C ARG A 48 -1.93 22.44 1.78
N ARG A 49 -3.20 22.53 2.20
CA ARG A 49 -3.84 23.81 2.55
C ARG A 49 -3.00 24.65 3.54
N SER A 50 -2.23 23.98 4.40
CA SER A 50 -1.32 24.59 5.37
C SER A 50 -0.03 25.17 4.77
N TRP A 51 0.33 24.85 3.53
CA TRP A 51 1.50 25.40 2.87
C TRP A 51 1.36 26.92 2.69
N ARG A 52 2.48 27.63 2.78
CA ARG A 52 2.52 29.06 2.42
C ARG A 52 2.40 29.20 0.91
N LYS A 53 1.85 30.33 0.42
CA LYS A 53 1.70 30.60 -1.03
C LYS A 53 2.99 30.31 -1.81
N GLN A 54 4.13 30.77 -1.29
CA GLN A 54 5.44 30.55 -1.90
C GLN A 54 5.84 29.06 -2.01
N MET A 55 5.45 28.21 -1.06
CA MET A 55 5.79 26.78 -1.15
C MET A 55 5.00 26.09 -2.28
N ILE A 56 3.78 26.55 -2.54
CA ILE A 56 2.94 26.04 -3.62
C ILE A 56 3.51 26.54 -4.96
N ALA A 57 3.88 27.83 -5.04
CA ALA A 57 4.55 28.41 -6.19
C ALA A 57 5.86 27.67 -6.54
N ASN A 58 6.75 27.47 -5.56
CA ASN A 58 7.99 26.71 -5.78
C ASN A 58 7.73 25.29 -6.30
N TRP A 59 6.70 24.61 -5.78
CA TRP A 59 6.35 23.27 -6.26
C TRP A 59 5.89 23.30 -7.72
N LEU A 60 5.07 24.29 -8.11
CA LEU A 60 4.66 24.48 -9.50
C LEU A 60 5.86 24.80 -10.40
N ASP A 61 6.78 25.65 -9.95
CA ASP A 61 8.02 25.98 -10.66
C ASP A 61 8.90 24.74 -10.87
N ASP A 62 9.07 23.92 -9.84
CA ASP A 62 9.82 22.65 -9.87
C ASP A 62 9.18 21.64 -10.85
N HIS A 63 7.86 21.72 -11.04
CA HIS A 63 7.10 20.91 -12.00
C HIS A 63 6.92 21.60 -13.36
N HIS A 64 7.52 22.78 -13.56
CA HIS A 64 7.44 23.59 -14.77
C HIS A 64 6.00 23.95 -15.19
N ILE A 65 5.13 24.20 -14.21
CA ILE A 65 3.74 24.61 -14.42
C ILE A 65 3.65 26.13 -14.35
N LEU A 66 3.14 26.75 -15.41
CA LEU A 66 2.98 28.20 -15.50
C LEU A 66 1.73 28.66 -14.75
N TYR A 67 1.83 29.83 -14.12
CA TYR A 67 0.73 30.51 -13.43
C TYR A 67 0.89 32.03 -13.53
N ASP A 68 -0.21 32.76 -13.39
CA ASP A 68 -0.20 34.23 -13.45
C ASP A 68 0.43 34.85 -12.20
N ASN A 69 1.08 36.02 -12.33
CA ASN A 69 1.72 36.70 -11.20
C ASN A 69 0.74 37.08 -10.07
N ASP A 70 -0.52 37.36 -10.41
CA ASP A 70 -1.56 37.81 -9.48
C ASP A 70 -2.44 36.65 -8.95
N ILE A 71 -2.12 35.40 -9.30
CA ILE A 71 -2.87 34.21 -8.90
C ILE A 71 -3.03 34.13 -7.37
N SER A 72 -4.21 33.77 -6.89
CA SER A 72 -4.45 33.61 -5.46
C SER A 72 -3.81 32.33 -4.93
N LYS A 73 -3.69 32.23 -3.59
CA LYS A 73 -3.25 30.99 -2.95
C LYS A 73 -4.20 29.82 -3.25
N ALA A 74 -5.50 30.09 -3.38
CA ALA A 74 -6.50 29.06 -3.64
C ALA A 74 -6.36 28.49 -5.05
N GLU A 75 -6.20 29.36 -6.04
CA GLU A 75 -5.99 28.97 -7.44
C GLU A 75 -4.65 28.24 -7.64
N LEU A 76 -3.56 28.69 -6.99
CA LEU A 76 -2.28 27.93 -6.99
C LEU A 76 -2.45 26.52 -6.43
N LEU A 77 -3.25 26.39 -5.37
CA LEU A 77 -3.50 25.11 -4.72
C LEU A 77 -4.29 24.19 -5.65
N GLU A 78 -5.35 24.70 -6.27
CA GLU A 78 -6.17 23.99 -7.26
C GLU A 78 -5.32 23.51 -8.44
N LEU A 79 -4.54 24.41 -9.05
CA LEU A 79 -3.65 24.10 -10.15
C LEU A 79 -2.63 23.00 -9.78
N ALA A 80 -2.08 23.03 -8.56
CA ALA A 80 -1.18 22.00 -8.07
C ALA A 80 -1.87 20.65 -7.84
N TYR A 81 -3.16 20.63 -7.44
CA TYR A 81 -3.94 19.41 -7.32
C TYR A 81 -4.28 18.79 -8.68
N GLU A 82 -4.64 19.62 -9.66
CA GLU A 82 -4.97 19.18 -11.02
C GLU A 82 -3.76 18.56 -11.73
N ASN A 83 -2.56 19.05 -11.44
CA ASN A 83 -1.31 18.59 -12.05
C ASN A 83 -0.55 17.59 -11.17
N LEU A 84 -1.22 16.97 -10.19
CA LEU A 84 -0.54 16.07 -9.26
C LEU A 84 -0.03 14.81 -9.99
N PRO A 85 1.28 14.53 -9.97
CA PRO A 85 1.81 13.32 -10.58
C PRO A 85 1.32 12.07 -9.85
N ARG A 86 1.41 10.91 -10.52
CA ARG A 86 1.12 9.62 -9.89
C ARG A 86 1.95 9.48 -8.61
N LYS A 87 1.25 9.17 -7.51
CA LYS A 87 1.84 9.03 -6.18
C LYS A 87 3.02 8.06 -6.17
N LYS A 88 4.18 8.54 -5.73
CA LYS A 88 5.38 7.74 -5.46
C LYS A 88 5.63 7.71 -3.96
N TYR A 89 6.12 6.60 -3.44
CA TYR A 89 6.42 6.44 -2.02
C TYR A 89 7.93 6.46 -1.79
N LYS A 90 8.37 7.11 -0.71
CA LYS A 90 9.81 7.19 -0.37
C LYS A 90 10.44 5.81 -0.25
N VAL A 91 9.74 4.86 0.39
CA VAL A 91 10.22 3.48 0.57
C VAL A 91 10.39 2.75 -0.77
N ASP A 92 9.56 3.04 -1.77
CA ASP A 92 9.61 2.43 -3.10
C ASP A 92 10.78 3.00 -3.90
N GLU A 93 10.94 4.33 -3.92
CA GLU A 93 12.06 4.98 -4.63
C GLU A 93 13.41 4.56 -4.05
N GLU A 94 13.49 4.42 -2.73
CA GLU A 94 14.70 3.94 -2.06
C GLU A 94 14.97 2.46 -2.39
N ALA A 95 13.94 1.60 -2.42
CA ALA A 95 14.10 0.20 -2.77
C ALA A 95 14.65 0.00 -4.20
N LYS A 96 14.27 0.86 -5.15
CA LYS A 96 14.77 0.83 -6.54
C LYS A 96 16.29 0.97 -6.62
N MET A 97 16.89 1.81 -5.78
CA MET A 97 18.36 1.98 -5.74
C MET A 97 19.07 0.67 -5.39
N TYR A 98 18.39 -0.20 -4.64
CA TYR A 98 18.85 -1.53 -4.29
C TYR A 98 18.27 -2.60 -5.23
N ARG A 99 17.61 -2.28 -6.34
CA ARG A 99 16.90 -3.25 -7.23
C ARG A 99 15.85 -4.10 -6.50
N ILE A 100 15.34 -3.64 -5.36
CA ILE A 100 14.35 -4.34 -4.53
C ILE A 100 12.95 -3.88 -4.96
N ASN A 101 12.03 -4.83 -5.07
CA ASN A 101 10.62 -4.57 -5.35
C ASN A 101 9.85 -4.50 -4.04
N ILE A 102 8.95 -3.52 -3.93
CA ILE A 102 8.01 -3.43 -2.82
C ILE A 102 6.64 -3.92 -3.29
N LEU A 103 6.14 -4.96 -2.65
CA LEU A 103 4.78 -5.46 -2.85
C LEU A 103 3.91 -5.01 -1.68
N ARG A 104 2.89 -4.21 -1.95
CA ARG A 104 1.95 -3.73 -0.94
C ARG A 104 0.72 -4.60 -0.91
N LEU A 105 0.27 -4.94 0.29
CA LEU A 105 -0.98 -5.65 0.47
C LEU A 105 -2.18 -4.75 0.16
N PRO A 106 -3.31 -5.32 -0.29
CA PRO A 106 -4.58 -4.60 -0.31
C PRO A 106 -4.97 -4.09 1.09
N MET A 107 -5.65 -2.95 1.17
CA MET A 107 -6.08 -2.38 2.45
C MET A 107 -7.10 -3.30 3.13
N GLY A 108 -6.91 -3.61 4.42
CA GLY A 108 -7.82 -4.47 5.18
C GLY A 108 -7.60 -5.98 5.00
N HIS A 109 -6.66 -6.41 4.15
CA HIS A 109 -6.43 -7.84 3.87
C HIS A 109 -5.15 -8.36 4.55
N CYS A 110 -5.07 -8.31 5.88
CA CYS A 110 -3.94 -8.89 6.62
C CYS A 110 -3.82 -10.42 6.42
N THR A 111 -4.91 -11.09 6.03
CA THR A 111 -4.90 -12.51 5.63
C THR A 111 -4.01 -12.79 4.42
N LEU A 112 -3.68 -11.77 3.62
CA LEU A 112 -2.74 -11.85 2.52
C LEU A 112 -1.29 -11.58 2.95
N ASN A 113 -1.00 -11.42 4.24
CA ASN A 113 0.34 -11.19 4.75
C ASN A 113 0.95 -12.48 5.32
N PRO A 114 1.96 -13.09 4.67
CA PRO A 114 2.55 -14.34 5.16
C PRO A 114 3.17 -14.22 6.56
N ILE A 115 3.59 -13.02 6.98
CA ILE A 115 4.19 -12.81 8.30
C ILE A 115 3.18 -13.03 9.44
N GLU A 116 1.87 -12.91 9.20
CA GLU A 116 0.86 -13.15 10.22
C GLU A 116 0.83 -14.63 10.65
N LEU A 117 1.07 -15.54 9.70
CA LEU A 117 1.22 -16.97 9.96
C LEU A 117 2.49 -17.26 10.76
N ALA A 118 3.60 -16.63 10.38
CA ALA A 118 4.86 -16.71 11.12
C ALA A 118 4.68 -16.20 12.57
N TRP A 119 3.98 -15.08 12.76
CA TRP A 119 3.66 -14.54 14.09
C TRP A 119 2.78 -15.49 14.90
N ALA A 120 1.74 -16.09 14.28
CA ALA A 120 0.87 -17.05 14.94
C ALA A 120 1.65 -18.29 15.42
N ASN A 121 2.52 -18.84 14.55
CA ASN A 121 3.36 -19.98 14.90
C ASN A 121 4.37 -19.64 15.99
N MET A 122 5.07 -18.51 15.90
CA MET A 122 6.01 -18.11 16.95
C MET A 122 5.31 -17.82 18.28
N LYS A 123 4.12 -17.19 18.26
CA LYS A 123 3.34 -16.96 19.48
C LYS A 123 2.93 -18.28 20.13
N THR A 124 2.52 -19.26 19.34
CA THR A 124 2.22 -20.63 19.81
C THR A 124 3.46 -21.29 20.40
N TYR A 125 4.58 -21.27 19.68
CA TYR A 125 5.87 -21.81 20.15
C TYR A 125 6.26 -21.27 21.53
N LYS A 126 6.14 -19.96 21.71
CA LYS A 126 6.43 -19.28 22.98
C LYS A 126 5.43 -19.65 24.05
N ARG A 127 4.12 -19.62 23.77
CA ARG A 127 3.07 -19.95 24.75
C ARG A 127 3.32 -21.32 25.36
N ASP A 128 3.66 -22.30 24.53
CA ASP A 128 3.80 -23.68 24.94
C ASP A 128 5.10 -23.96 25.73
N ARG A 129 6.07 -23.03 25.72
CA ARG A 129 7.40 -23.17 26.34
C ARG A 129 7.72 -22.13 27.41
N ASN A 130 6.97 -21.04 27.46
CA ASN A 130 7.24 -19.94 28.37
C ASN A 130 6.75 -20.28 29.79
N THR A 131 7.64 -20.80 30.61
CA THR A 131 7.37 -21.17 32.00
C THR A 131 7.68 -20.05 32.99
N LYS A 132 8.49 -19.06 32.59
CA LYS A 132 8.99 -18.00 33.49
C LYS A 132 8.24 -16.68 33.36
N PHE A 133 7.51 -16.47 32.26
CA PHE A 133 6.72 -15.26 32.01
C PHE A 133 7.52 -13.94 32.08
N THR A 134 8.82 -13.98 31.76
CA THR A 134 9.69 -12.79 31.71
C THR A 134 10.00 -12.35 30.28
N LEU A 135 10.31 -11.06 30.10
CA LEU A 135 10.72 -10.53 28.80
C LEU A 135 12.00 -11.18 28.27
N THR A 136 12.93 -11.53 29.17
CA THR A 136 14.18 -12.22 28.81
C THR A 136 13.89 -13.59 28.20
N GLU A 137 13.01 -14.39 28.82
CA GLU A 137 12.66 -15.71 28.28
C GLU A 137 11.86 -15.57 26.98
N VAL A 138 10.96 -14.60 26.89
CA VAL A 138 10.22 -14.30 25.64
C VAL A 138 11.17 -13.95 24.49
N THR A 139 12.20 -13.14 24.76
CA THR A 139 13.20 -12.73 23.76
C THR A 139 14.04 -13.92 23.31
N LYS A 140 14.50 -14.73 24.27
CA LYS A 140 15.26 -15.96 23.99
C LYS A 140 14.45 -16.94 23.13
N LEU A 141 13.21 -17.24 23.51
CA LEU A 141 12.35 -18.17 22.78
C LEU A 141 11.99 -17.65 21.38
N ALA A 142 11.81 -16.33 21.22
CA ALA A 142 11.61 -15.74 19.90
C ALA A 142 12.84 -15.91 19.00
N GLN A 143 14.04 -15.65 19.53
CA GLN A 143 15.29 -15.82 18.77
C GLN A 143 15.53 -17.29 18.42
N GLU A 144 15.26 -18.20 19.35
CA GLU A 144 15.35 -19.64 19.12
C GLU A 144 14.42 -20.08 17.99
N TRP A 145 13.16 -19.62 18.00
CA TRP A 145 12.20 -19.91 16.94
C TRP A 145 12.68 -19.37 15.58
N ILE A 146 13.16 -18.12 15.52
CA ILE A 146 13.69 -17.51 14.29
C ILE A 146 14.87 -18.32 13.74
N ASN A 147 15.77 -18.78 14.61
CA ASN A 147 16.94 -19.57 14.20
C ASN A 147 16.58 -20.97 13.70
N ASN A 148 15.44 -21.51 14.16
CA ASN A 148 14.96 -22.84 13.77
C ASN A 148 13.95 -22.81 12.61
N LEU A 149 13.52 -21.62 12.16
CA LEU A 149 12.60 -21.49 11.04
C LEU A 149 13.28 -21.98 9.75
N ASP A 150 12.82 -23.12 9.23
CA ASP A 150 13.36 -23.70 8.00
C ASP A 150 12.67 -23.14 6.74
N ALA A 151 13.34 -23.32 5.59
CA ALA A 151 12.85 -22.80 4.32
C ALA A 151 11.50 -23.41 3.89
N ARG A 152 11.22 -24.67 4.22
CA ARG A 152 9.95 -25.34 3.85
C ARG A 152 8.80 -24.72 4.62
N GLU A 153 9.00 -24.47 5.92
CA GLU A 153 8.00 -23.79 6.74
C GLU A 153 7.74 -22.37 6.23
N ALA A 154 8.78 -21.59 5.93
CA ALA A 154 8.62 -20.25 5.36
C ALA A 154 7.87 -20.26 4.01
N ILE A 155 8.17 -21.22 3.14
CA ILE A 155 7.46 -21.41 1.85
C ILE A 155 5.99 -21.77 2.09
N SER A 156 5.69 -22.56 3.12
CA SER A 156 4.31 -22.95 3.44
C SER A 156 3.42 -21.73 3.76
N TYR A 157 3.96 -20.72 4.44
CA TYR A 157 3.21 -19.49 4.75
C TYR A 157 2.85 -18.71 3.49
N VAL A 158 3.80 -18.59 2.56
CA VAL A 158 3.57 -17.94 1.26
C VAL A 158 2.54 -18.72 0.44
N ASN A 159 2.64 -20.05 0.42
CA ASN A 159 1.69 -20.89 -0.31
C ASN A 159 0.27 -20.81 0.27
N HIS A 160 0.14 -20.70 1.60
CA HIS A 160 -1.14 -20.54 2.27
C HIS A 160 -1.83 -19.23 1.85
N VAL A 161 -1.09 -18.12 1.87
CA VAL A 161 -1.59 -16.82 1.41
C VAL A 161 -2.02 -16.85 -0.06
N LYS A 162 -1.29 -17.55 -0.92
CA LYS A 162 -1.67 -17.72 -2.35
C LYS A 162 -3.00 -18.46 -2.52
N GLN A 163 -3.43 -19.28 -1.57
CA GLN A 163 -4.74 -19.92 -1.62
C GLN A 163 -5.86 -18.90 -1.34
N TYR A 164 -5.67 -18.02 -0.34
CA TYR A 164 -6.59 -16.91 -0.11
C TYR A 164 -6.67 -15.96 -1.30
N GLU A 165 -5.52 -15.62 -1.89
CA GLU A 165 -5.47 -14.77 -3.08
C GLU A 165 -6.31 -15.34 -4.23
N LYS A 166 -6.20 -16.66 -4.48
CA LYS A 166 -7.02 -17.35 -5.49
C LYS A 166 -8.51 -17.30 -5.16
N ALA A 167 -8.87 -17.48 -3.88
CA ALA A 167 -10.25 -17.43 -3.44
C ALA A 167 -10.85 -16.03 -3.63
N PHE A 168 -10.11 -14.98 -3.28
CA PHE A 168 -10.56 -13.60 -3.50
C PHE A 168 -10.70 -13.26 -4.97
N LYS A 169 -9.72 -13.61 -5.81
CA LYS A 169 -9.82 -13.42 -7.27
C LYS A 169 -11.05 -14.10 -7.87
N LYS A 170 -11.39 -15.30 -7.37
CA LYS A 170 -12.58 -16.01 -7.82
C LYS A 170 -13.87 -15.29 -7.38
N ALA A 171 -13.89 -14.75 -6.16
CA ALA A 171 -15.03 -13.97 -5.68
C ALA A 171 -15.21 -12.67 -6.47
N ASP A 172 -14.11 -11.98 -6.81
CA ASP A 172 -14.15 -10.76 -7.62
C ASP A 172 -14.77 -11.03 -9.00
N ILE A 173 -14.33 -12.11 -9.69
CA ILE A 173 -14.91 -12.53 -10.99
C ILE A 173 -16.41 -12.81 -10.86
N TYR A 174 -16.86 -13.48 -9.79
CA TYR A 174 -18.29 -13.72 -9.59
C TYR A 174 -19.09 -12.44 -9.36
N VAL A 175 -18.50 -11.42 -8.71
CA VAL A 175 -19.16 -10.13 -8.54
C VAL A 175 -19.28 -9.41 -9.88
N GLU A 176 -18.22 -9.43 -10.69
CA GLU A 176 -18.23 -8.87 -12.05
C GLU A 176 -19.32 -9.55 -12.92
N GLU A 177 -19.41 -10.88 -12.90
CA GLU A 177 -20.44 -11.63 -13.62
C GLU A 177 -21.86 -11.23 -13.19
N ILE A 178 -22.11 -11.07 -11.88
CA ILE A 178 -23.42 -10.63 -11.36
C ILE A 178 -23.72 -9.18 -11.76
N GLU A 179 -22.73 -8.29 -11.73
CA GLU A 179 -22.89 -6.89 -12.14
C GLU A 179 -23.21 -6.75 -13.63
N GLU A 180 -22.60 -7.59 -14.48
CA GLU A 180 -22.91 -7.67 -15.92
C GLU A 180 -24.34 -8.19 -16.15
N GLU A 181 -24.72 -9.30 -15.51
CA GLU A 181 -26.09 -9.86 -15.61
C GLU A 181 -27.16 -8.87 -15.15
N LEU A 182 -26.89 -8.09 -14.09
CA LEU A 182 -27.84 -7.08 -13.60
C LEU A 182 -27.95 -5.88 -14.54
N ASN A 183 -26.89 -5.49 -15.24
CA ASN A 183 -26.93 -4.36 -16.17
C ASN A 183 -27.64 -4.71 -17.49
N ASP A 184 -27.52 -5.96 -17.95
CA ASP A 184 -28.22 -6.45 -19.15
C ASP A 184 -29.75 -6.50 -18.96
N ASP A 185 -30.25 -6.54 -17.73
CA ASP A 185 -31.69 -6.57 -17.39
C ASP A 185 -32.35 -5.17 -17.36
N TYR A 186 -31.59 -4.09 -17.56
CA TYR A 186 -32.10 -2.69 -17.54
C TYR A 186 -32.24 -2.02 -18.92
N ASP A 187 -32.00 -2.74 -20.03
CA ASP A 187 -32.17 -2.22 -21.40
C ASP A 187 -33.35 -2.90 -22.12
N GLU A 188 -34.59 -2.54 -21.75
CA GLU A 188 -35.74 -2.26 -22.64
C GLU A 188 -37.01 -2.08 -21.80
N ASP A 189 -37.87 -1.13 -22.23
CA ASP A 189 -39.21 -0.85 -21.71
C ASP A 189 -39.34 0.05 -20.47
N ASN A 190 -39.22 1.38 -20.67
CA ASN A 190 -40.38 2.29 -20.51
C ASN A 190 -40.01 3.77 -20.77
N TYR A 191 -39.77 4.14 -22.04
CA TYR A 191 -39.95 5.51 -22.51
C TYR A 191 -41.15 5.56 -23.46
N SER A 192 -42.35 5.31 -22.94
CA SER A 192 -43.59 5.65 -23.63
C SER A 192 -44.15 6.96 -23.08
N ALA A 193 -43.86 8.03 -23.82
CA ALA A 193 -44.65 9.23 -24.03
C ALA A 193 -45.82 9.52 -23.07
N TYR A 194 -45.73 10.64 -22.34
CA TYR A 194 -46.86 11.55 -22.26
C TYR A 194 -46.43 12.93 -22.76
N SER A 195 -47.09 13.26 -23.87
CA SER A 195 -47.04 14.51 -24.62
C SER A 195 -47.19 15.72 -23.70
N ALA A 196 -46.46 16.77 -24.05
CA ALA A 196 -46.82 18.12 -23.69
C ALA A 196 -48.28 18.36 -24.08
N ASP A 197 -49.10 18.77 -23.12
CA ASP A 197 -50.22 19.65 -23.38
C ASP A 197 -49.85 21.01 -22.78
N THR A 198 -49.71 21.95 -23.71
CA THR A 198 -49.65 23.39 -23.52
C THR A 198 -51.01 23.94 -23.07
N ASP A 199 -50.94 25.13 -22.47
CA ASP A 199 -51.94 26.20 -22.44
C ASP A 199 -52.82 26.42 -21.18
N ASP A 200 -52.78 27.71 -20.80
CA ASP A 200 -53.76 28.57 -20.11
C ASP A 200 -54.06 28.26 -18.61
N GLU A 201 -53.94 29.17 -17.64
CA GLU A 201 -54.10 30.64 -17.53
C GLU A 201 -53.24 31.20 -16.36
#